data_AF-A0A7G8FWM1-F1
#
_entry.id   AF-A0A7G8FWM1-F1
#
_cell.length_a   1.000
_cell.length_b   1.000
_cell.length_c   1.000
_cell.angle_alpha   90.00
_cell.angle_beta   90.00
_cell.angle_gamma   90.00
#
_symmetry.space_group_name_H-M   'P 1'
#
loop_
_entity.id
_entity.type
_entity.pdbx_description
1 polymer ?
#
loop_
_entity_poly.entity_id
_entity_poly.type
_entity_poly.pdbx_seq_one_letter_code
_entity_poly.pdbx_strand_id
1 'polypeptide(L)'
;MPSQPRNRVGEVYGKLTVLRLSERRTKGGNVYWWCRCACGREREVPGDKLSHNTTRKKPVVIACHACARELQVEAVQARNDRDEQERREEARRNRSALQGQVPESWLRLALTDAHARELGQVLFFRGTRCLRNHLAPYRINGGCLACAGQKPSALTDVSAQESDALRIQATAPE
;
A
#
# COMPACT_ATOMS: atom_id res chain seq x y z
N MET A 1 33.16 30.46 22.91
CA MET A 1 33.05 29.20 23.69
C MET A 1 31.67 28.60 23.46
N PRO A 2 31.51 27.28 23.25
CA PRO A 2 30.18 26.69 23.14
C PRO A 2 29.45 26.89 24.48
N SER A 3 28.24 27.46 24.43
CA SER A 3 27.42 27.66 25.62
C SER A 3 27.09 26.34 26.30
N GLN A 4 26.93 26.39 27.63
CA GLN A 4 26.55 25.22 28.41
C GLN A 4 25.17 24.73 27.93
N PRO A 5 25.02 23.43 27.61
CA PRO A 5 23.73 22.91 27.16
C PRO A 5 22.73 22.91 28.32
N ARG A 6 21.46 23.25 28.04
CA ARG A 6 20.35 23.05 28.98
C ARG A 6 20.33 21.59 29.46
N ASN A 7 20.18 21.37 30.77
CA ASN A 7 19.99 20.04 31.32
C ASN A 7 18.65 19.44 30.86
N ARG A 8 18.69 18.20 30.32
CA ARG A 8 17.52 17.45 29.85
C ARG A 8 17.35 16.10 30.53
N VAL A 9 18.17 15.78 31.54
CA VAL A 9 18.08 14.50 32.25
C VAL A 9 16.68 14.31 32.84
N GLY A 10 16.10 13.13 32.63
CA GLY A 10 14.73 12.79 33.04
C GLY A 10 13.63 13.20 32.05
N GLU A 11 13.92 14.05 31.06
CA GLU A 11 12.93 14.39 30.03
C GLU A 11 12.60 13.18 29.13
N VAL A 12 11.35 13.09 28.68
CA VAL A 12 10.84 11.97 27.87
C VAL A 12 10.45 12.45 26.48
N TYR A 13 10.94 11.78 25.44
CA TYR A 13 10.66 12.06 24.03
C TYR A 13 10.14 10.79 23.34
N GLY A 14 8.82 10.67 23.25
CA GLY A 14 8.17 9.43 22.78
C GLY A 14 8.50 8.27 23.72
N LYS A 15 9.20 7.25 23.21
CA LYS A 15 9.66 6.08 23.98
C LYS A 15 11.02 6.29 24.64
N LEU A 16 11.68 7.44 24.50
CA LEU A 16 13.03 7.68 25.02
C LEU A 16 13.00 8.53 26.30
N THR A 17 13.69 8.09 27.34
CA THR A 17 14.00 8.88 28.55
C THR A 17 15.47 9.28 28.52
N VAL A 18 15.76 10.58 28.69
CA VAL A 18 17.14 11.09 28.73
C VAL A 18 17.81 10.69 30.05
N LEU A 19 18.97 10.03 29.96
CA LEU A 19 19.75 9.59 31.12
C LEU A 19 20.86 10.56 31.50
N ARG A 20 21.67 10.96 30.52
CA ARG A 20 22.87 11.77 30.77
C ARG A 20 23.36 12.49 29.51
N LEU A 21 24.11 13.55 29.74
CA LEU A 21 24.85 14.25 28.69
C LEU A 21 25.95 13.33 28.13
N SER A 22 26.19 13.41 26.82
CA SER A 22 27.33 12.77 26.17
C SER A 22 28.46 13.77 25.92
N GLU A 23 29.68 13.25 25.80
CA GLU A 23 30.87 14.00 25.42
C GLU A 23 30.86 14.40 23.94
N ARG A 24 30.03 13.75 23.12
CA ARG A 24 29.96 14.01 21.68
C ARG A 24 29.15 15.26 21.37
N ARG A 25 29.57 15.93 20.29
CA ARG A 25 28.87 17.05 19.68
C ARG A 25 28.72 16.86 18.18
N THR A 26 27.67 17.42 17.60
CA THR A 26 27.53 17.49 16.14
C THR A 26 28.49 18.54 15.58
N LYS A 27 28.73 18.51 14.26
CA LYS A 27 29.48 19.56 13.55
C LYS A 27 28.90 20.96 13.78
N GLY A 28 27.58 21.08 14.01
CA GLY A 28 26.89 22.33 14.30
C GLY A 28 26.87 22.71 15.80
N GLY A 29 27.60 22.00 16.66
CA GLY A 29 27.74 22.32 18.08
C GLY A 29 26.68 21.75 19.02
N ASN A 30 25.65 21.06 18.51
CA ASN A 30 24.63 20.44 19.36
C ASN A 30 25.24 19.28 20.16
N VAL A 31 24.95 19.25 21.46
CA VAL A 31 25.33 18.12 22.31
C VAL A 31 24.50 16.88 22.03
N TYR A 32 25.10 15.73 22.27
CA TYR A 32 24.40 14.47 22.28
C TYR A 32 23.94 14.09 23.70
N TRP A 33 22.87 13.32 23.77
CA TRP A 33 22.29 12.79 25.01
C TRP A 33 22.16 11.29 24.93
N TRP A 34 22.60 10.60 25.97
CA TRP A 34 22.29 9.19 26.18
C TRP A 34 20.85 9.07 26.61
N CYS A 35 20.07 8.30 25.87
CA CYS A 35 18.65 8.08 26.12
C CYS A 35 18.38 6.58 26.25
N ARG A 36 17.54 6.18 27.21
CA ARG A 36 17.03 4.82 27.33
C ARG A 36 15.64 4.72 26.73
N CYS A 37 15.45 3.78 25.82
CA CYS A 37 14.15 3.49 25.25
C CYS A 37 13.32 2.65 26.23
N ALA A 38 11.99 2.73 26.14
CA ALA A 38 11.06 1.92 26.92
C ALA A 38 11.30 0.40 26.79
N CYS A 39 11.92 -0.06 25.70
CA CYS A 39 12.35 -1.45 25.53
C CYS A 39 13.68 -1.81 26.23
N GLY A 40 14.25 -0.88 27.01
CA GLY A 40 15.51 -1.04 27.74
C GLY A 40 16.77 -0.68 26.95
N ARG A 41 16.73 -0.62 25.61
CA ARG A 41 17.90 -0.28 24.78
C ARG A 41 18.27 1.19 24.89
N GLU A 42 19.57 1.47 24.95
CA GLU A 42 20.09 2.84 24.97
C GLU A 42 20.54 3.31 23.58
N ARG A 43 20.44 4.61 23.36
CA ARG A 43 20.89 5.27 22.13
C ARG A 43 21.34 6.68 22.45
N GLU A 44 22.38 7.09 21.75
CA GLU A 44 22.82 8.47 21.74
C GLU A 44 22.07 9.30 20.70
N VAL A 45 21.52 10.45 21.11
CA VAL A 45 20.66 11.30 20.26
C VAL A 45 21.13 12.75 20.30
N PRO A 46 21.29 13.42 19.14
CA PRO A 46 21.55 14.86 19.10
C PRO A 46 20.42 15.64 19.78
N GLY A 47 20.74 16.64 20.58
CA GLY A 47 19.76 17.47 21.31
C GLY A 47 18.75 18.16 20.39
N ASP A 48 19.13 18.51 19.16
CA ASP A 48 18.20 19.09 18.18
C ASP A 48 17.23 18.06 17.58
N LYS A 49 17.39 16.76 17.83
CA LYS A 49 16.43 15.72 17.46
C LYS A 49 15.52 15.28 18.60
N LEU A 50 15.75 15.76 19.82
CA LEU A 50 14.89 15.60 20.98
C LEU A 50 13.90 16.78 21.06
N SER A 51 12.74 16.62 20.43
CA SER A 51 11.68 17.63 20.39
C SER A 51 10.30 16.99 20.38
N HIS A 52 9.35 17.64 21.06
CA HIS A 52 7.92 17.29 21.01
C HIS A 52 7.21 17.86 19.79
N ASN A 53 7.81 18.88 19.14
CA ASN A 53 7.26 19.44 17.92
C ASN A 53 7.58 18.49 16.75
N THR A 54 6.56 17.77 16.27
CA THR A 54 6.64 16.84 15.14
C THR A 54 6.33 17.50 13.79
N THR A 55 5.82 18.74 13.77
CA THR A 55 5.49 19.47 12.53
C THR A 55 6.69 20.16 11.90
N ARG A 56 7.81 20.28 12.64
CA ARG A 56 9.07 20.84 12.16
C ARG A 56 9.66 20.03 11.00
N LYS A 57 10.42 20.72 10.13
CA LYS A 57 11.14 20.10 8.99
C LYS A 57 12.19 19.06 9.40
N LYS A 58 12.81 19.22 10.58
CA LYS A 58 13.89 18.34 11.05
C LYS A 58 13.32 17.08 11.73
N PRO A 59 13.78 15.86 11.38
CA PRO A 59 13.25 14.64 11.96
C PRO A 59 13.53 14.56 13.47
N VAL A 60 12.52 14.15 14.22
CA VAL A 60 12.63 13.85 15.65
C VAL A 60 13.02 12.39 15.86
N VAL A 61 13.71 12.12 16.96
CA VAL A 61 14.02 10.75 17.39
C VAL A 61 13.21 10.47 18.65
N ILE A 62 12.33 9.48 18.53
CA ILE A 62 11.35 9.14 19.57
C ILE A 62 11.52 7.71 20.11
N ALA A 63 12.51 6.96 19.61
CA ALA A 63 12.76 5.57 20.01
C ALA A 63 14.21 5.16 19.68
N CYS A 64 14.65 4.02 20.24
CA CYS A 64 15.87 3.37 19.78
C CYS A 64 15.76 2.94 18.31
N HIS A 65 16.89 2.62 17.67
CA HIS A 65 16.93 2.28 16.24
C HIS A 65 16.00 1.14 15.84
N ALA A 66 15.93 0.09 16.65
CA ALA A 66 15.08 -1.06 16.35
C ALA A 66 13.60 -0.78 16.59
N CYS A 67 13.21 -0.17 17.71
CA CYS A 67 11.82 0.25 17.91
C CYS A 67 11.36 1.29 16.88
N ALA A 68 12.24 2.15 16.38
CA ALA A 68 11.91 3.06 15.29
C ALA A 68 11.64 2.29 13.97
N ARG A 69 12.41 1.23 13.69
CA ARG A 69 12.18 0.36 12.54
C ARG A 69 10.87 -0.42 12.67
N GLU A 70 10.60 -0.99 13.85
CA GLU A 70 9.34 -1.69 14.16
C GLU A 70 8.14 -0.77 13.90
N LEU A 71 8.15 0.44 14.48
CA LEU A 71 7.09 1.43 14.26
C LEU A 71 6.91 1.80 12.78
N GLN A 72 8.00 1.90 12.02
CA GLN A 72 7.93 2.18 10.59
C GLN A 72 7.27 1.02 9.82
N VAL A 73 7.61 -0.23 10.16
CA VAL A 73 7.00 -1.42 9.56
C VAL A 73 5.52 -1.49 9.89
N GLU A 74 5.15 -1.32 11.16
CA GLU A 74 3.76 -1.28 11.62
C GLU A 74 2.95 -0.21 10.89
N ALA A 75 3.52 0.99 10.71
CA ALA A 75 2.86 2.07 9.97
C ALA A 75 2.64 1.73 8.48
N VAL A 76 3.60 1.06 7.84
CA VAL A 76 3.48 0.60 6.45
C VAL A 76 2.40 -0.48 6.34
N GLN A 77 2.40 -1.46 7.26
CA GLN A 77 1.39 -2.52 7.31
C GLN A 77 -0.01 -1.92 7.48
N ALA A 78 -0.19 -1.05 8.47
CA ALA A 78 -1.47 -0.39 8.72
C ALA A 78 -1.98 0.43 7.52
N ARG A 79 -1.08 1.05 6.74
CA ARG A 79 -1.46 1.72 5.48
C ARG A 79 -1.91 0.69 4.44
N ASN A 80 -1.10 -0.34 4.20
CA ASN A 80 -1.42 -1.37 3.21
C ASN A 80 -2.76 -2.07 3.53
N ASP A 81 -3.08 -2.28 4.80
CA ASP A 81 -4.34 -2.87 5.25
C ASP A 81 -5.54 -1.97 4.91
N ARG A 82 -5.43 -0.66 5.17
CA ARG A 82 -6.46 0.32 4.76
C ARG A 82 -6.63 0.37 3.25
N ASP A 83 -5.53 0.46 2.50
CA ASP A 83 -5.54 0.48 1.03
C ASP A 83 -6.15 -0.82 0.46
N GLU A 84 -5.96 -1.96 1.14
CA GLU A 84 -6.57 -3.22 0.76
C GLU A 84 -8.07 -3.28 1.08
N GLN A 85 -8.51 -2.75 2.22
CA GLN A 85 -9.94 -2.61 2.55
C GLN A 85 -10.66 -1.77 1.49
N GLU A 86 -10.11 -0.60 1.14
CA GLU A 86 -10.66 0.28 0.13
C GLU A 86 -10.76 -0.41 -1.24
N ARG A 87 -9.71 -1.12 -1.66
CA ARG A 87 -9.72 -1.90 -2.93
C ARG A 87 -10.76 -3.02 -2.93
N ARG A 88 -11.02 -3.67 -1.80
CA ARG A 88 -12.09 -4.69 -1.69
C ARG A 88 -13.47 -4.06 -1.80
N GLU A 89 -13.69 -2.93 -1.15
CA GLU A 89 -14.96 -2.19 -1.23
C GLU A 89 -15.23 -1.67 -2.63
N GLU A 90 -14.21 -1.10 -3.29
CA GLU A 90 -14.29 -0.72 -4.70
C GLU A 90 -14.61 -1.91 -5.60
N ALA A 91 -13.91 -3.04 -5.43
CA ALA A 91 -14.16 -4.25 -6.20
C ALA A 91 -15.59 -4.78 -6.01
N ARG A 92 -16.14 -4.72 -4.79
CA ARG A 92 -17.55 -5.09 -4.52
C ARG A 92 -18.51 -4.16 -5.28
N ARG A 93 -18.30 -2.85 -5.22
CA ARG A 93 -19.12 -1.85 -5.94
C ARG A 93 -19.05 -2.03 -7.46
N ASN A 94 -17.85 -2.26 -8.00
CA ASN A 94 -17.67 -2.51 -9.42
C ASN A 94 -18.36 -3.80 -9.86
N ARG A 95 -18.27 -4.86 -9.05
CA ARG A 95 -18.94 -6.15 -9.32
C ARG A 95 -20.45 -6.07 -9.27
N SER A 96 -21.03 -5.31 -8.34
CA SER A 96 -22.49 -5.16 -8.29
C SER A 96 -23.03 -4.52 -9.57
N ALA A 97 -22.31 -3.56 -10.16
CA ALA A 97 -22.67 -2.95 -11.43
C ALA A 97 -22.51 -3.88 -12.66
N LEU A 98 -21.86 -5.04 -12.49
CA LEU A 98 -21.57 -6.01 -13.56
C LEU A 98 -22.37 -7.31 -13.43
N GLN A 99 -23.27 -7.41 -12.46
CA GLN A 99 -24.19 -8.54 -12.34
C GLN A 99 -25.02 -8.69 -13.63
N GLY A 100 -25.07 -9.91 -14.17
CA GLY A 100 -25.72 -10.21 -15.45
C GLY A 100 -24.92 -9.81 -16.70
N GLN A 101 -23.89 -8.96 -16.59
CA GLN A 101 -23.03 -8.57 -17.73
C GLN A 101 -21.77 -9.42 -17.84
N VAL A 102 -21.33 -10.05 -16.76
CA VAL A 102 -20.16 -10.93 -16.73
C VAL A 102 -20.54 -12.32 -16.22
N PRO A 103 -19.78 -13.37 -16.57
CA PRO A 103 -20.04 -14.70 -16.04
C PRO A 103 -20.03 -14.72 -14.50
N GLU A 104 -21.02 -15.36 -13.89
CA GLU A 104 -21.15 -15.48 -12.43
C GLU A 104 -19.90 -16.11 -11.80
N SER A 105 -19.23 -17.01 -12.53
CA SER A 105 -17.95 -17.61 -12.10
C SER A 105 -16.86 -16.57 -11.81
N TRP A 106 -16.90 -15.38 -12.44
CA TRP A 106 -15.92 -14.32 -12.19
C TRP A 106 -16.28 -13.51 -10.95
N LEU A 107 -17.58 -13.31 -10.68
CA LEU A 107 -18.08 -12.63 -9.49
C LEU A 107 -17.82 -13.43 -8.21
N ARG A 108 -17.61 -14.74 -8.32
CA ARG A 108 -17.19 -15.63 -7.22
C ARG A 108 -15.69 -15.65 -6.94
N LEU A 109 -14.84 -15.07 -7.80
CA LEU A 109 -13.39 -15.03 -7.57
C LEU A 109 -13.04 -14.10 -6.40
N ALA A 110 -11.82 -14.21 -5.87
CA ALA A 110 -11.28 -13.20 -4.96
C ALA A 110 -11.39 -11.77 -5.52
N LEU A 111 -11.65 -10.80 -4.64
CA LEU A 111 -11.89 -9.39 -4.99
C LEU A 111 -10.64 -8.70 -5.53
N THR A 112 -9.50 -8.95 -4.88
CA THR A 112 -8.19 -8.33 -5.14
C THR A 112 -7.12 -9.41 -5.24
N ASP A 113 -5.90 -9.02 -5.62
CA ASP A 113 -4.75 -9.91 -5.64
C ASP A 113 -4.33 -10.34 -4.22
N ALA A 114 -4.41 -9.47 -3.23
CA ALA A 114 -4.14 -9.82 -1.84
C ALA A 114 -5.20 -10.80 -1.29
N HIS A 115 -6.48 -10.55 -1.56
CA HIS A 115 -7.56 -11.48 -1.21
C HIS A 115 -7.36 -12.85 -1.88
N ALA A 116 -6.89 -12.89 -3.14
CA ALA A 116 -6.60 -14.15 -3.80
C ALA A 116 -5.46 -14.92 -3.11
N ARG A 117 -4.40 -14.23 -2.69
CA ARG A 117 -3.31 -14.84 -1.90
C ARG A 117 -3.81 -15.40 -0.57
N GLU A 118 -4.67 -14.68 0.14
CA GLU A 118 -5.29 -15.16 1.39
C GLU A 118 -6.08 -16.45 1.19
N LEU A 119 -6.80 -16.56 0.07
CA LEU A 119 -7.58 -17.75 -0.27
C LEU A 119 -6.77 -18.86 -0.96
N GLY A 120 -5.46 -18.69 -1.16
CA GLY A 120 -4.65 -19.62 -1.94
C GLY A 120 -5.06 -19.74 -3.42
N GLN A 121 -5.77 -18.73 -3.93
CA GLN A 121 -6.22 -18.66 -5.32
C GLN A 121 -5.18 -17.92 -6.19
N VAL A 122 -5.12 -18.26 -7.48
CA VAL A 122 -4.20 -17.59 -8.42
C VAL A 122 -4.88 -16.50 -9.26
N LEU A 123 -6.21 -16.45 -9.22
CA LEU A 123 -7.05 -15.52 -9.98
C LEU A 123 -7.89 -14.64 -9.06
N PHE A 124 -8.14 -13.42 -9.53
CA PHE A 124 -9.07 -12.48 -8.90
C PHE A 124 -9.81 -11.67 -9.97
N PHE A 125 -10.86 -10.96 -9.57
CA PHE A 125 -11.61 -10.10 -10.49
C PHE A 125 -12.07 -8.81 -9.82
N ARG A 126 -11.39 -7.69 -10.06
CA ARG A 126 -11.77 -6.41 -9.42
C ARG A 126 -13.04 -5.77 -10.00
N GLY A 127 -13.54 -6.24 -11.14
CA GLY A 127 -14.56 -5.53 -11.90
C GLY A 127 -14.05 -4.26 -12.61
N THR A 128 -12.73 -4.07 -12.67
CA THR A 128 -12.10 -2.95 -13.39
C THR A 128 -11.60 -3.41 -14.75
N ARG A 129 -11.65 -2.49 -15.74
CA ARG A 129 -11.06 -2.73 -17.05
C ARG A 129 -9.54 -2.55 -17.01
N CYS A 130 -8.81 -3.35 -17.77
CA CYS A 130 -7.36 -3.19 -17.87
C CYS A 130 -7.01 -1.98 -18.76
N LEU A 131 -5.72 -1.67 -18.92
CA LEU A 131 -5.26 -0.56 -19.78
C LEU A 131 -5.65 -0.72 -21.27
N ARG A 132 -5.91 -1.96 -21.71
CA ARG A 132 -6.45 -2.27 -23.06
C ARG A 132 -7.98 -2.38 -23.07
N ASN A 133 -8.65 -1.82 -22.06
CA ASN A 133 -10.10 -1.80 -21.90
C ASN A 133 -10.77 -3.18 -21.76
N HIS A 134 -10.02 -4.27 -21.56
CA HIS A 134 -10.61 -5.60 -21.36
C HIS A 134 -11.26 -5.72 -19.98
N LEU A 135 -12.45 -6.31 -19.95
CA LEU A 135 -13.14 -6.72 -18.74
C LEU A 135 -12.99 -8.23 -18.57
N ALA A 136 -12.00 -8.66 -17.77
CA ALA A 136 -11.68 -10.08 -17.56
C ALA A 136 -11.02 -10.30 -16.19
N PRO A 137 -10.97 -11.54 -15.66
CA PRO A 137 -10.20 -11.87 -14.47
C PRO A 137 -8.70 -11.60 -14.65
N TYR A 138 -7.99 -11.44 -13.53
CA TYR A 138 -6.57 -11.12 -13.45
C TYR A 138 -5.78 -12.23 -12.75
N ARG A 139 -4.49 -12.34 -13.08
CA ARG A 139 -3.54 -13.22 -12.41
C ARG A 139 -2.78 -12.46 -11.34
N ILE A 140 -2.48 -13.12 -10.22
CA ILE A 140 -1.54 -12.57 -9.23
C ILE A 140 -0.20 -12.28 -9.92
N ASN A 141 0.37 -11.10 -9.68
CA ASN A 141 1.62 -10.64 -10.30
C ASN A 141 1.60 -10.63 -11.84
N GLY A 142 0.43 -10.56 -12.47
CA GLY A 142 0.29 -10.59 -13.93
C GLY A 142 -0.87 -9.73 -14.45
N GLY A 143 -0.95 -9.59 -15.77
CA GLY A 143 -2.05 -8.88 -16.44
C GLY A 143 -3.38 -9.64 -16.45
N CYS A 144 -4.42 -9.03 -17.01
CA CYS A 144 -5.71 -9.71 -17.18
C CYS A 144 -5.60 -10.90 -18.16
N LEU A 145 -6.47 -11.89 -18.00
CA LEU A 145 -6.46 -13.11 -18.81
C LEU A 145 -6.73 -12.83 -20.29
N ALA A 146 -7.56 -11.84 -20.61
CA ALA A 146 -7.79 -11.39 -21.98
C ALA A 146 -6.52 -10.85 -22.64
N CYS A 147 -5.72 -10.09 -21.89
CA CYS A 147 -4.45 -9.62 -22.40
C CYS A 147 -3.48 -10.77 -22.72
N ALA A 148 -3.58 -11.87 -22.00
CA ALA A 148 -2.75 -13.06 -22.16
C ALA A 148 -3.32 -14.09 -23.15
N GLY A 149 -4.45 -13.80 -23.80
CA GLY A 149 -5.13 -14.74 -24.70
C GLY A 149 -5.77 -15.94 -24.00
N GLN A 150 -5.88 -15.92 -22.67
CA GLN A 150 -6.37 -17.07 -21.88
C GLN A 150 -7.88 -17.04 -21.67
N LYS A 151 -8.53 -15.87 -21.83
CA LYS A 151 -9.98 -15.71 -21.64
C LYS A 151 -10.50 -14.52 -22.43
N PRO A 152 -11.66 -14.58 -23.11
CA PRO A 152 -12.21 -13.40 -23.78
C PRO A 152 -12.57 -12.28 -22.78
N SER A 153 -12.60 -11.04 -23.26
CA SER A 153 -13.22 -9.92 -22.53
C SER A 153 -14.74 -10.16 -22.46
N ALA A 154 -15.38 -9.90 -21.32
CA ALA A 154 -16.84 -10.09 -21.19
C ALA A 154 -17.65 -9.16 -22.09
N LEU A 155 -17.11 -7.98 -22.37
CA LEU A 155 -17.70 -7.01 -23.28
C LEU A 155 -16.80 -6.95 -24.51
N THR A 156 -16.80 -7.99 -25.32
CA THR A 156 -16.40 -7.87 -26.72
C THR A 156 -17.56 -7.25 -27.47
N ASP A 157 -17.27 -6.18 -28.21
CA ASP A 157 -18.19 -5.43 -29.05
C ASP A 157 -19.27 -6.31 -29.70
N VAL A 158 -20.52 -6.09 -29.30
CA VAL A 158 -21.72 -6.66 -29.93
C VAL A 158 -21.89 -6.16 -31.38
N SER A 159 -21.01 -5.27 -31.86
CA SER A 159 -21.01 -4.70 -33.21
C SER A 159 -20.35 -5.58 -34.28
N ALA A 160 -19.66 -6.67 -33.93
CA ALA A 160 -18.99 -7.55 -34.90
C ALA A 160 -19.80 -8.78 -35.33
N GLN A 161 -20.95 -9.06 -34.70
CA GLN A 161 -21.76 -10.25 -35.01
C GLN A 161 -23.00 -9.95 -35.87
N GLU A 162 -23.43 -8.69 -36.00
CA GLU A 162 -24.57 -8.32 -36.87
C GLU A 162 -24.16 -8.09 -38.33
N SER A 163 -22.89 -7.79 -38.61
CA SER A 163 -22.41 -7.50 -39.97
C SER A 163 -22.16 -8.74 -40.84
N ASP A 164 -22.00 -9.92 -40.24
CA ASP A 164 -21.81 -11.19 -40.98
C ASP A 164 -23.14 -11.90 -41.28
N ALA A 165 -24.18 -11.69 -40.46
CA ALA A 165 -25.52 -12.22 -40.70
C ALA A 165 -26.23 -11.53 -41.88
N LEU A 166 -25.93 -10.24 -42.14
CA LEU A 166 -26.51 -9.49 -43.26
C LEU A 166 -25.81 -9.77 -44.60
N ARG A 167 -24.62 -10.37 -44.61
CA ARG A 167 -23.85 -10.65 -45.83
C ARG A 167 -24.26 -11.96 -46.51
N ILE A 168 -24.92 -12.87 -45.80
CA ILE A 168 -25.32 -14.20 -46.32
C ILE A 168 -26.68 -14.15 -47.05
N GLN A 169 -27.49 -13.10 -46.87
CA GLN A 169 -28.80 -12.98 -47.55
C GLN A 169 -28.73 -12.38 -48.97
N ALA A 170 -27.55 -12.01 -49.47
CA ALA A 170 -27.39 -11.33 -50.76
C ALA A 170 -26.82 -12.22 -51.89
N THR A 171 -26.81 -13.54 -51.74
CA THR A 171 -26.39 -14.46 -52.81
C THR A 171 -27.36 -15.63 -52.94
N ALA A 172 -28.51 -15.39 -53.59
CA ALA A 172 -29.30 -16.42 -54.23
C ALA A 172 -29.39 -16.06 -55.73
N PRO A 173 -28.92 -16.91 -56.66
CA PRO A 173 -29.04 -16.68 -58.10
C PRO A 173 -30.37 -17.22 -58.66
N GLU A 174 -30.86 -16.46 -59.66
CA GLU A 174 -31.87 -16.72 -60.72
C GLU A 174 -33.17 -17.47 -60.42
#